data_AF-A0A0R3MNW2-F1
#
_entry.id   AF-A0A0R3MNW2-F1
#
_cell.length_a   1.000
_cell.length_b   1.000
_cell.length_c   1.000
_cell.angle_alpha   90.00
_cell.angle_beta   90.00
_cell.angle_gamma   90.00
#
_symmetry.space_group_name_H-M   'P 1'
#
loop_
_entity.id
_entity.type
_entity.pdbx_description
1 polymer ?
#
loop_
_entity_poly.entity_id
_entity_poly.type
_entity_poly.pdbx_seq_one_letter_code
_entity_poly.pdbx_strand_id
1 'polypeptide(L)' 'MKRKQLEIPPAAARQVMECLRAYQADRSELKRDAIAAAARHILLEHMPKGTKLRLSEVRELFERMRKPADRA' A
#
# COMPACT_ATOMS: atom_id res chain seq x y z
N MET A 1 -5.87 -5.41 25.59
CA MET A 1 -6.35 -4.30 24.73
C MET A 1 -6.69 -4.86 23.35
N LYS A 2 -7.97 -4.83 22.95
CA LYS A 2 -8.42 -5.31 21.64
C LYS A 2 -7.90 -4.34 20.58
N ARG A 3 -6.86 -4.71 19.83
CA ARG A 3 -6.45 -3.97 18.64
C ARG A 3 -7.67 -3.98 17.71
N LYS A 4 -8.34 -2.84 17.61
CA LYS A 4 -9.47 -2.62 16.70
C LYS A 4 -8.94 -3.00 15.32
N GLN A 5 -9.42 -4.14 14.81
CA GLN A 5 -9.02 -4.66 13.51
C GLN A 5 -9.24 -3.49 12.54
N LEU A 6 -8.19 -3.03 11.85
CA LEU A 6 -8.36 -1.99 10.84
C LEU A 6 -9.34 -2.55 9.82
N GLU A 7 -10.59 -2.09 9.88
CA GLU A 7 -11.65 -2.44 8.94
C GLU A 7 -11.35 -1.68 7.64
N ILE A 8 -10.28 -2.06 6.96
CA ILE A 8 -10.07 -1.65 5.58
C ILE A 8 -11.15 -2.38 4.78
N PRO A 9 -12.09 -1.67 4.16
CA PRO A 9 -13.14 -2.32 3.40
C PRO A 9 -12.50 -3.14 2.28
N PRO A 10 -13.06 -4.32 1.94
CA PRO A 10 -12.48 -5.20 0.93
C PRO A 10 -12.33 -4.51 -0.44
N ALA A 11 -13.17 -3.52 -0.74
CA ALA A 11 -13.05 -2.69 -1.93
C ALA A 11 -11.76 -1.84 -1.94
N ALA A 12 -11.39 -1.23 -0.81
CA ALA A 12 -10.15 -0.46 -0.70
C ALA A 12 -8.92 -1.37 -0.74
N ALA A 13 -8.99 -2.55 -0.11
CA ALA A 13 -7.94 -3.54 -0.20
C ALA A 13 -7.69 -3.99 -1.66
N ARG A 14 -8.74 -4.20 -2.45
CA ARG A 14 -8.61 -4.52 -3.89
C ARG A 14 -7.93 -3.39 -4.67
N GLN A 15 -8.33 -2.15 -4.45
CA GLN A 15 -7.70 -0.99 -5.11
C GLN A 15 -6.21 -0.87 -4.75
N VAL A 16 -5.83 -1.08 -3.48
CA VAL A 16 -4.42 -1.10 -3.07
C VAL A 16 -3.65 -2.24 -3.76
N MET A 17 -4.26 -3.42 -3.94
CA MET A 17 -3.65 -4.52 -4.69
C MET A 17 -3.53 -4.23 -6.19
N GLU A 18 -4.44 -3.46 -6.78
CA GLU A 18 -4.32 -2.98 -8.16
C GLU A 18 -3.15 -1.99 -8.30
N CYS A 19 -3.02 -1.05 -7.37
CA CYS A 19 -1.85 -0.17 -7.31
C CYS A 19 -0.55 -0.98 -7.13
N LEU A 20 -0.55 -2.01 -6.29
CA LEU A 20 0.61 -2.89 -6.13
C LEU A 20 1.00 -3.57 -7.45
N ARG A 21 0.03 -4.10 -8.20
CA ARG A 21 0.28 -4.74 -9.50
C ARG A 21 0.83 -3.74 -10.53
N ALA A 22 0.25 -2.54 -10.60
CA ALA A 22 0.74 -1.48 -11.47
C ALA A 22 2.17 -1.04 -11.07
N TYR A 23 2.44 -0.89 -9.77
CA TYR A 23 3.76 -0.52 -9.25
C TYR A 23 4.83 -1.55 -9.63
N GLN A 24 4.47 -2.84 -9.63
CA GLN A 24 5.39 -3.91 -10.03
C GLN A 24 5.57 -4.00 -11.56
N ALA A 25 4.56 -3.65 -12.34
CA ALA A 25 4.62 -3.66 -13.80
C ALA A 25 5.44 -2.49 -14.36
N ASP A 26 5.37 -1.32 -13.73
CA ASP A 26 6.10 -0.12 -14.17
C ASP A 26 7.56 -0.10 -13.68
N ARG A 27 8.49 0.22 -14.60
CA ARG A 27 9.92 0.39 -14.26
C ARG A 27 10.30 1.84 -13.93
N SER A 28 9.54 2.81 -14.43
CA SER A 28 9.79 4.24 -14.21
C SER A 28 9.53 4.63 -12.75
N GLU A 29 10.50 5.23 -12.08
CA GLU A 29 10.36 5.68 -10.69
C GLU A 29 9.24 6.72 -10.51
N LEU A 30 9.17 7.71 -11.41
CA LEU A 30 8.12 8.73 -11.41
C LEU A 30 6.69 8.15 -11.43
N LYS A 31 6.47 7.11 -12.25
CA LYS A 31 5.18 6.42 -12.32
C LYS A 31 4.92 5.60 -11.06
N ARG A 32 5.94 4.91 -10.56
CA ARG A 32 5.89 4.15 -9.31
C ARG A 32 5.55 5.03 -8.11
N ASP A 33 6.13 6.24 -8.02
CA ASP A 33 5.80 7.22 -6.99
C ASP A 33 4.34 7.70 -7.10
N ALA A 34 3.85 7.95 -8.33
CA ALA A 34 2.44 8.31 -8.54
C ALA A 34 1.49 7.17 -8.09
N ILE A 35 1.83 5.92 -8.39
CA ILE A 35 1.04 4.74 -7.99
C ILE A 35 1.08 4.55 -6.47
N ALA A 36 2.25 4.71 -5.84
CA ALA A 36 2.39 4.64 -4.39
C ALA A 36 1.63 5.78 -3.69
N ALA A 37 1.56 6.97 -4.30
CA ALA A 37 0.77 8.09 -3.78
C ALA A 37 -0.73 7.82 -3.85
N ALA A 38 -1.21 7.18 -4.93
CA ALA A 38 -2.60 6.75 -5.05
C ALA A 38 -2.96 5.71 -3.97
N ALA A 39 -2.13 4.69 -3.80
CA ALA A 39 -2.31 3.67 -2.76
C ALA A 39 -2.30 4.28 -1.34
N ARG A 40 -1.40 5.25 -1.11
CA ARG A 40 -1.32 5.98 0.16
C ARG A 40 -2.62 6.72 0.47
N HIS A 41 -3.24 7.34 -0.52
CA HIS A 41 -4.51 8.06 -0.33
C HIS A 41 -5.61 7.10 0.15
N ILE A 42 -5.79 5.98 -0.56
CA ILE A 42 -6.78 4.95 -0.23
C ILE A 42 -6.54 4.42 1.20
N LEU A 43 -5.29 4.16 1.58
CA LEU A 43 -4.97 3.70 2.93
C LEU A 43 -5.28 4.76 3.99
N LEU A 44 -5.00 6.03 3.72
CA LEU A 44 -5.26 7.13 4.65
C LEU A 44 -6.75 7.40 4.83
N GLU A 45 -7.58 7.20 3.79
CA GLU A 45 -9.04 7.34 3.88
C GLU A 45 -9.67 6.36 4.88
N HIS A 46 -9.04 5.21 5.09
CA HIS A 46 -9.54 4.17 5.99
C HIS A 46 -8.77 4.06 7.31
N MET A 47 -7.70 4.85 7.49
CA MET A 47 -6.94 4.88 8.73
C MET A 47 -7.53 5.91 9.71
N PRO A 48 -7.34 5.71 11.03
CA PRO A 48 -7.80 6.68 12.01
C PRO A 48 -7.11 8.03 11.77
N LYS A 49 -7.89 9.11 11.94
CA LYS A 49 -7.40 10.49 11.82
C LYS A 49 -6.13 10.69 12.66
N GLY A 50 -5.07 11.17 12.02
CA GLY A 50 -3.75 11.37 12.65
C GLY A 50 -2.72 10.30 12.28
N THR A 51 -3.11 9.24 11.56
CA THR A 51 -2.14 8.27 11.04
C THR A 51 -1.24 8.91 9.99
N LYS A 52 0.08 8.91 10.26
CA LYS A 52 1.08 9.44 9.35
C LYS A 52 1.67 8.32 8.51
N LEU A 53 1.05 8.02 7.37
CA LEU A 53 1.63 7.14 6.36
C LEU A 53 2.53 7.96 5.44
N ARG A 54 3.82 7.63 5.33
CA ARG A 54 4.75 8.30 4.38
C ARG A 54 4.76 7.56 3.04
N LEU A 55 5.11 8.26 1.96
CA LEU A 55 5.24 7.63 0.63
C LEU A 55 6.31 6.52 0.62
N SER A 56 7.43 6.75 1.31
CA SER A 56 8.50 5.76 1.48
C SER A 56 8.02 4.47 2.15
N GLU A 57 7.14 4.56 3.14
CA GLU A 57 6.54 3.40 3.82
C GLU A 57 5.67 2.58 2.86
N VAL A 58 4.92 3.25 1.97
CA VAL A 58 4.08 2.58 0.97
C VAL A 58 4.92 1.91 -0.11
N ARG A 59 6.01 2.56 -0.54
CA ARG A 59 6.98 1.94 -1.47
C ARG A 59 7.62 0.69 -0.84
N GLU A 60 8.08 0.80 0.40
CA GLU A 60 8.67 -0.34 1.11
C GLU A 60 7.65 -1.48 1.28
N LEU A 61 6.39 -1.17 1.60
CA LEU A 61 5.32 -2.16 1.68
C LEU A 61 5.14 -2.90 0.33
N PHE A 62 5.15 -2.17 -0.78
CA PHE A 62 5.00 -2.74 -2.11
C PHE A 62 6.20 -3.59 -2.51
N GLU A 63 7.41 -3.17 -2.14
CA GLU A 63 8.63 -3.95 -2.36
C GLU A 63 8.66 -5.22 -1.51
N ARG A 64 8.17 -5.17 -0.26
CA ARG A 64 8.03 -6.34 0.61
C ARG A 64 7.00 -7.34 0.08
N MET A 65 5.85 -6.88 -0.42
CA MET A 65 4.84 -7.79 -1.01
C MET A 65 5.29 -8.42 -2.34
N ARG A 66 6.24 -7.81 -3.05
CA ARG A 66 6.85 -8.39 -4.26
C ARG A 66 7.78 -9.55 -3.92
N LYS A 67 8.42 -9.55 -2.75
CA LYS A 67 9.16 -10.72 -2.28
C LYS A 67 8.13 -11.71 -1.72
N PRO A 68 7.82 -12.85 -2.38
CA PRO A 68 7.34 -13.98 -1.61
C PRO A 68 8.40 -14.21 -0.54
N ALA A 69 7.98 -14.43 0.71
CA ALA A 69 8.87 -14.86 1.77
C ALA A 69 9.82 -15.90 1.17
N ASP A 70 11.09 -15.54 1.12
CA ASP A 70 12.13 -16.43 0.63
C ASP A 70 11.97 -17.72 1.43
N ARG A 71 11.77 -18.79 0.67
CA ARG A 71 11.32 -20.08 1.15
C ARG A 71 12.51 -20.74 1.83
N ALA A 72 12.45 -20.86 3.16
CA ALA A 72 13.29 -21.70 4.02
C ALA A 72 14.76 -21.30 4.19
#